data_AF-A0A956GWK8-F1
#
_entry.id   AF-A0A956GWK8-F1
#
_cell.length_a   1.000
_cell.length_b   1.000
_cell.length_c   1.000
_cell.angle_alpha   90.00
_cell.angle_beta   90.00
_cell.angle_gamma   90.00
#
_symmetry.space_group_name_H-M   'P 1'
#
loop_
_entity.id
_entity.type
_entity.pdbx_description
1 polymer ?
#
loop_
_entity_poly.entity_id
_entity_poly.type
_entity_poly.pdbx_seq_one_letter_code
_entity_poly.pdbx_strand_id
1 'polypeptide(L)'
;APPVADVATAAPVAAPAPGAALIDLDDDVSGDDAAIELDADATDNADDDAARDELDLDDDDGDDADDKADGDGRPPRDPAVRNVFERLRNLPVAAQLKVAREGEVSERIALERMYGKTVWEALLRNPRITHPEVTRIARMASLPRPLLELIVSNTAWLRSPEVRRALLGNLRLGVDMIPRVLRLLPKHELRLVPSQTAYPLGVRDAARRLLKDS
;
A
#
# COMPACT_ATOMS: atom_id res chain seq x y z
N ALA A 1 12.45 -14.81 -57.42
CA ALA A 1 13.91 -14.73 -57.59
C ALA A 1 14.42 -13.51 -56.81
N PRO A 2 15.50 -13.66 -56.01
CA PRO A 2 15.93 -12.74 -54.95
C PRO A 2 17.05 -11.77 -55.41
N PRO A 3 17.64 -10.98 -54.49
CA PRO A 3 18.94 -11.37 -53.90
C PRO A 3 18.94 -11.26 -52.34
N VAL A 4 19.33 -12.31 -51.60
CA VAL A 4 20.67 -12.66 -51.03
C VAL A 4 21.24 -11.56 -50.10
N ALA A 5 21.21 -11.70 -48.77
CA ALA A 5 22.02 -12.52 -47.84
C ALA A 5 23.27 -11.76 -47.33
N ASP A 6 23.39 -11.59 -46.00
CA ASP A 6 24.62 -11.77 -45.20
C ASP A 6 24.30 -11.57 -43.70
N VAL A 7 24.32 -12.63 -42.87
CA VAL A 7 25.42 -13.09 -41.99
C VAL A 7 25.54 -12.22 -40.72
N ALA A 8 25.01 -12.64 -39.57
CA ALA A 8 25.49 -13.69 -38.66
C ALA A 8 26.94 -13.45 -38.16
N THR A 9 27.11 -12.75 -37.04
CA THR A 9 28.31 -12.87 -36.21
C THR A 9 27.92 -12.99 -34.74
N ALA A 10 28.24 -14.15 -34.19
CA ALA A 10 28.12 -14.51 -32.80
C ALA A 10 29.52 -14.63 -32.16
N ALA A 11 29.58 -14.31 -30.84
CA ALA A 11 30.59 -14.74 -29.85
C ALA A 11 32.02 -14.13 -30.00
N PRO A 12 32.85 -14.01 -28.92
CA PRO A 12 32.97 -14.88 -27.73
C PRO A 12 32.89 -14.16 -26.36
N VAL A 13 32.33 -14.75 -25.30
CA VAL A 13 32.97 -15.65 -24.31
C VAL A 13 34.36 -15.16 -23.86
N ALA A 14 34.40 -14.52 -22.70
CA ALA A 14 35.63 -14.32 -21.92
C ALA A 14 35.32 -14.38 -20.41
N ALA A 15 35.71 -15.49 -19.82
CA ALA A 15 35.99 -15.72 -18.40
C ALA A 15 37.20 -16.68 -18.37
N PRO A 16 37.89 -16.93 -17.24
CA PRO A 16 38.11 -16.14 -16.01
C PRO A 16 39.62 -16.08 -15.62
N ALA A 17 39.91 -15.64 -14.37
CA ALA A 17 41.10 -15.90 -13.52
C ALA A 17 42.07 -14.70 -13.30
N PRO A 18 43.02 -14.77 -12.34
CA PRO A 18 42.90 -15.06 -10.88
C PRO A 18 43.73 -14.08 -10.01
N GLY A 19 43.59 -14.14 -8.68
CA GLY A 19 44.54 -13.56 -7.70
C GLY A 19 43.83 -13.07 -6.42
N ALA A 20 43.82 -13.80 -5.30
CA ALA A 20 44.91 -14.14 -4.37
C ALA A 20 45.42 -12.94 -3.53
N ALA A 21 44.93 -12.86 -2.29
CA ALA A 21 45.56 -12.34 -1.06
C ALA A 21 44.45 -12.39 0.03
N LEU A 22 44.38 -13.35 0.95
CA LEU A 22 45.33 -13.66 2.04
C LEU A 22 45.75 -12.41 2.81
N ILE A 23 44.94 -12.05 3.80
CA ILE A 23 45.37 -11.31 4.99
C ILE A 23 44.70 -12.00 6.18
N ASP A 24 45.47 -12.89 6.81
CA ASP A 24 45.30 -13.25 8.22
C ASP A 24 45.64 -12.01 9.07
N LEU A 25 44.74 -11.66 9.99
CA LEU A 25 45.08 -10.84 11.15
C LEU A 25 44.18 -11.30 12.29
N ASP A 26 44.71 -12.27 13.02
CA ASP A 26 44.43 -12.46 14.43
C ASP A 26 44.69 -11.14 15.17
N ASP A 27 43.67 -10.61 15.84
CA ASP A 27 43.86 -9.67 16.95
C ASP A 27 43.00 -10.15 18.12
N ASP A 28 43.70 -10.77 19.05
CA ASP A 28 43.29 -11.21 20.37
C ASP A 28 43.28 -10.00 21.29
N VAL A 29 42.09 -9.57 21.73
CA VAL A 29 41.95 -8.79 22.96
C VAL A 29 40.88 -9.46 23.82
N SER A 30 41.38 -10.38 24.62
CA SER A 30 40.84 -10.78 25.91
C SER A 30 40.67 -9.57 26.86
N GLY A 31 39.58 -9.53 27.64
CA GLY A 31 39.32 -8.51 28.66
C GLY A 31 37.81 -8.39 28.97
N ASP A 32 37.17 -9.42 29.53
CA ASP A 32 36.94 -9.65 30.97
C ASP A 32 35.73 -8.89 31.56
N ASP A 33 34.82 -9.70 32.11
CA ASP A 33 33.83 -9.49 33.18
C ASP A 33 33.02 -8.18 33.32
N ALA A 34 31.70 -8.31 33.15
CA ALA A 34 30.73 -7.86 34.16
C ALA A 34 29.34 -8.48 33.90
N ALA A 35 29.00 -9.47 34.72
CA ALA A 35 27.65 -9.98 34.91
C ALA A 35 26.72 -8.88 35.44
N ILE A 36 25.53 -8.73 34.85
CA ILE A 36 24.42 -8.00 35.46
C ILE A 36 23.51 -9.06 36.07
N GLU A 37 23.64 -9.21 37.38
CA GLU A 37 22.78 -10.07 38.18
C GLU A 37 21.38 -9.46 38.35
N LEU A 38 20.40 -10.35 38.23
CA LEU A 38 19.02 -10.18 38.64
C LEU A 38 18.97 -10.34 40.17
N ASP A 39 18.51 -9.31 40.88
CA ASP A 39 18.06 -9.50 42.26
C ASP A 39 16.66 -8.94 42.45
N ALA A 40 15.84 -9.81 43.03
CA ALA A 40 14.47 -9.62 43.47
C ALA A 40 14.47 -9.63 45.00
N ASP A 41 13.81 -8.64 45.61
CA ASP A 41 13.29 -8.68 46.99
C ASP A 41 12.33 -7.46 47.12
N ALA A 42 11.02 -7.52 47.37
CA ALA A 42 10.20 -8.25 48.35
C ALA A 42 10.34 -7.74 49.80
N THR A 43 9.72 -6.60 50.12
CA THR A 43 9.10 -6.31 51.44
C THR A 43 7.85 -5.46 51.18
N ASP A 44 6.64 -5.99 51.38
CA ASP A 44 5.90 -6.12 52.65
C ASP A 44 5.61 -4.78 53.33
N ASN A 45 4.38 -4.30 53.20
CA ASN A 45 3.67 -3.45 54.17
C ASN A 45 2.18 -3.50 53.83
N ALA A 46 1.47 -4.33 54.58
CA ALA A 46 0.02 -4.32 54.68
C ALA A 46 -0.45 -3.28 55.71
N ASP A 47 -1.72 -2.91 55.54
CA ASP A 47 -2.61 -2.19 56.47
C ASP A 47 -2.47 -0.66 56.55
N ASP A 48 -3.35 0.04 55.81
CA ASP A 48 -4.28 0.93 56.53
C ASP A 48 -5.63 1.03 55.81
N ASP A 49 -6.66 0.97 56.66
CA ASP A 49 -8.07 0.77 56.38
C ASP A 49 -8.81 2.12 56.27
N ALA A 50 -10.03 2.05 55.74
CA ALA A 50 -11.12 3.01 55.94
C ALA A 50 -11.02 4.44 55.35
N ALA A 51 -11.77 4.65 54.25
CA ALA A 51 -12.85 5.65 54.14
C ALA A 51 -13.09 6.00 52.66
N ARG A 52 -14.08 5.35 52.03
CA ARG A 52 -14.73 5.87 50.82
C ARG A 52 -16.05 6.47 51.28
N ASP A 53 -16.04 7.78 51.45
CA ASP A 53 -17.20 8.60 51.76
C ASP A 53 -17.73 9.27 50.47
N GLU A 54 -19.01 9.62 50.55
CA GLU A 54 -20.03 9.93 49.54
C GLU A 54 -19.73 11.09 48.55
N LEU A 55 -20.30 11.07 47.32
CA LEU A 55 -21.42 11.92 46.80
C LEU A 55 -21.18 13.44 47.04
N ASP A 56 -21.36 14.41 46.15
CA ASP A 56 -22.26 14.71 45.05
C ASP A 56 -21.62 15.91 44.33
N LEU A 57 -21.76 16.04 43.00
CA LEU A 57 -21.76 17.36 42.36
C LEU A 57 -22.82 17.36 41.26
N ASP A 58 -23.90 18.05 41.60
CA ASP A 58 -25.11 18.33 40.83
C ASP A 58 -24.87 18.92 39.44
N ASP A 59 -25.86 18.67 38.60
CA ASP A 59 -26.16 19.30 37.31
C ASP A 59 -26.16 20.84 37.34
N ASP A 60 -25.62 21.48 36.28
CA ASP A 60 -26.08 22.81 35.83
C ASP A 60 -26.02 22.88 34.30
N ASP A 61 -27.21 23.04 33.71
CA ASP A 61 -27.51 23.24 32.30
C ASP A 61 -26.98 24.59 31.79
N GLY A 62 -26.41 24.61 30.58
CA GLY A 62 -25.96 25.85 29.94
C GLY A 62 -25.58 25.69 28.48
N ASP A 63 -26.60 25.54 27.63
CA ASP A 63 -26.59 25.77 26.19
C ASP A 63 -25.91 27.12 25.86
N ASP A 64 -24.79 27.09 25.13
CA ASP A 64 -24.45 28.17 24.21
C ASP A 64 -23.46 27.70 23.14
N ALA A 65 -23.84 28.00 21.91
CA ALA A 65 -23.23 27.56 20.68
C ALA A 65 -21.82 28.13 20.48
N ASP A 66 -20.87 27.26 20.18
CA ASP A 66 -19.77 27.62 19.30
C ASP A 66 -19.42 26.42 18.40
N ASP A 67 -19.89 26.54 17.16
CA ASP A 67 -19.53 25.77 15.97
C ASP A 67 -18.02 25.86 15.73
N LYS A 68 -17.25 25.11 16.53
CA LYS A 68 -15.86 24.79 16.22
C LYS A 68 -15.89 23.78 15.09
N ALA A 69 -15.97 24.31 13.88
CA ALA A 69 -15.66 23.61 12.66
C ALA A 69 -14.28 22.97 12.80
N ASP A 70 -14.28 21.68 13.13
CA ASP A 70 -13.10 20.84 13.20
C ASP A 70 -12.34 20.92 11.87
N GLY A 71 -11.12 21.44 11.97
CA GLY A 71 -10.12 21.43 10.91
C GLY A 71 -9.68 20.00 10.59
N ASP A 72 -10.55 19.21 9.98
CA ASP A 72 -10.17 18.14 9.05
C ASP A 72 -9.35 18.82 7.96
N GLY A 73 -8.04 18.56 7.93
CA GLY A 73 -7.09 18.96 6.88
C GLY A 73 -7.39 18.37 5.50
N ARG A 74 -8.67 18.29 5.12
CA ARG A 74 -9.11 18.01 3.76
C ARG A 74 -8.76 19.21 2.89
N PRO A 75 -8.06 19.00 1.77
CA PRO A 75 -7.82 20.08 0.82
C PRO A 75 -9.17 20.70 0.41
N PRO A 76 -9.23 22.03 0.20
CA PRO A 76 -10.44 22.72 -0.21
C PRO A 76 -11.10 21.99 -1.37
N ARG A 77 -12.33 21.53 -1.17
CA ARG A 77 -13.09 20.86 -2.22
C ARG A 77 -13.56 21.91 -3.22
N ASP A 78 -12.92 21.89 -4.38
CA ASP A 78 -13.20 22.72 -5.56
C ASP A 78 -14.73 22.88 -5.80
N PRO A 79 -15.27 24.10 -5.91
CA PRO A 79 -16.71 24.31 -6.13
C PRO A 79 -17.21 23.70 -7.44
N ALA A 80 -16.37 23.60 -8.47
CA ALA A 80 -16.68 22.91 -9.72
C ALA A 80 -16.96 21.41 -9.52
N VAL A 81 -16.27 20.80 -8.55
CA VAL A 81 -16.48 19.39 -8.19
C VAL A 81 -17.86 19.21 -7.53
N ARG A 82 -18.33 20.16 -6.70
CA ARG A 82 -19.65 20.06 -6.05
C ARG A 82 -20.80 19.97 -7.06
N ASN A 83 -20.77 20.82 -8.10
CA ASN A 83 -21.76 20.79 -9.17
C ASN A 83 -21.75 19.44 -9.92
N VAL A 84 -20.56 18.88 -10.17
CA VAL A 84 -20.42 17.54 -10.77
C VAL A 84 -21.04 16.45 -9.88
N PHE A 85 -20.77 16.47 -8.58
CA PHE A 85 -21.35 15.48 -7.64
C PHE A 85 -22.88 15.54 -7.61
N GLU A 86 -23.47 16.74 -7.60
CA GLU A 86 -24.92 16.93 -7.61
C GLU A 86 -25.56 16.39 -8.89
N ARG A 87 -24.97 16.71 -10.05
CA ARG A 87 -25.43 16.21 -11.36
C ARG A 87 -25.40 14.68 -11.44
N LEU A 88 -24.41 14.04 -10.84
CA LEU A 88 -24.20 12.60 -10.95
C LEU A 88 -25.06 11.77 -9.97
N ARG A 89 -25.63 12.38 -8.93
CA ARG A 89 -26.33 11.67 -7.84
C ARG A 89 -27.63 11.00 -8.25
N ASN A 90 -28.30 11.54 -9.26
CA ASN A 90 -29.61 11.05 -9.71
C ASN A 90 -29.54 10.30 -11.05
N LEU A 91 -28.33 9.94 -11.52
CA LEU A 91 -28.17 9.22 -12.77
C LEU A 91 -28.56 7.75 -12.62
N PRO A 92 -29.30 7.16 -13.59
CA PRO A 92 -29.51 5.72 -13.62
C PRO A 92 -28.19 4.98 -13.87
N VAL A 93 -28.10 3.72 -13.44
CA VAL A 93 -26.86 2.91 -13.54
C VAL A 93 -26.30 2.88 -14.96
N ALA A 94 -27.15 2.77 -15.99
CA ALA A 94 -26.72 2.79 -17.38
C ALA A 94 -26.00 4.10 -17.76
N ALA A 95 -26.49 5.24 -17.28
CA ALA A 95 -25.85 6.53 -17.51
C ALA A 95 -24.56 6.69 -16.71
N GLN A 96 -24.51 6.17 -15.47
CA GLN A 96 -23.27 6.13 -14.68
C GLN A 96 -22.17 5.36 -15.41
N LEU A 97 -22.50 4.20 -15.99
CA LEU A 97 -21.56 3.39 -16.77
C LEU A 97 -21.08 4.11 -18.05
N LYS A 98 -21.98 4.87 -18.69
CA LYS A 98 -21.61 5.71 -19.85
C LYS A 98 -20.62 6.80 -19.44
N VAL A 99 -20.92 7.55 -18.37
CA VAL A 99 -20.03 8.60 -17.85
C VAL A 99 -18.70 8.00 -17.37
N ALA A 100 -18.69 6.80 -16.80
CA ALA A 100 -17.44 6.13 -16.43
C ALA A 100 -16.53 5.83 -17.65
N ARG A 101 -17.12 5.60 -18.83
CA ARG A 101 -16.38 5.31 -20.08
C ARG A 101 -15.99 6.55 -20.88
N GLU A 102 -16.80 7.60 -20.85
CA GLU A 102 -16.67 8.75 -21.74
C GLU A 102 -16.43 10.09 -21.00
N GLY A 103 -16.80 10.16 -19.74
CA GLY A 103 -16.80 11.38 -18.94
C GLY A 103 -15.42 11.90 -18.57
N GLU A 104 -15.40 13.13 -18.10
CA GLU A 104 -14.19 13.84 -17.69
C GLU A 104 -13.57 13.25 -16.41
N VAL A 105 -12.29 13.57 -16.16
CA VAL A 105 -11.56 13.07 -14.98
C VAL A 105 -12.31 13.41 -13.67
N SER A 106 -12.86 14.63 -13.56
CA SER A 106 -13.62 15.06 -12.38
C SER A 106 -14.90 14.26 -12.17
N GLU A 107 -15.62 13.95 -13.25
CA GLU A 107 -16.85 13.13 -13.20
C GLU A 107 -16.52 11.69 -12.80
N ARG A 108 -15.44 11.11 -13.33
CA ARG A 108 -15.00 9.75 -12.97
C ARG A 108 -14.56 9.65 -11.52
N ILE A 109 -13.86 10.67 -10.99
CA ILE A 109 -13.51 10.75 -9.56
C ILE A 109 -14.76 10.80 -8.70
N ALA A 110 -15.76 11.59 -9.11
CA ALA A 110 -17.02 11.67 -8.38
C ALA A 110 -17.78 10.32 -8.40
N LEU A 111 -17.87 9.67 -9.57
CA LEU A 111 -18.49 8.35 -9.70
C LEU A 111 -17.80 7.28 -8.87
N GLU A 112 -16.47 7.25 -8.87
CA GLU A 112 -15.66 6.31 -8.08
C GLU A 112 -16.03 6.38 -6.59
N ARG A 113 -16.15 7.60 -6.05
CA ARG A 113 -16.46 7.86 -4.65
C ARG A 113 -17.89 7.54 -4.26
N MET A 114 -18.84 7.67 -5.18
CA MET A 114 -20.27 7.52 -4.90
C MET A 114 -20.77 6.09 -5.07
N TYR A 115 -20.35 5.43 -6.14
CA TYR A 115 -20.98 4.19 -6.61
C TYR A 115 -20.04 2.97 -6.54
N GLY A 116 -18.72 3.19 -6.45
CA GLY A 116 -17.73 2.15 -6.17
C GLY A 116 -17.83 0.95 -7.12
N LYS A 117 -18.22 -0.21 -6.56
CA LYS A 117 -18.26 -1.52 -7.24
C LYS A 117 -19.00 -1.53 -8.57
N THR A 118 -20.09 -0.77 -8.69
CA THR A 118 -20.92 -0.78 -9.91
C THR A 118 -20.20 -0.14 -11.10
N VAL A 119 -19.28 0.80 -10.86
CA VAL A 119 -18.60 1.57 -11.90
C VAL A 119 -17.12 1.20 -12.06
N TRP A 120 -16.48 0.56 -11.08
CA TRP A 120 -15.05 0.22 -11.19
C TRP A 120 -14.69 -0.57 -12.44
N GLU A 121 -15.51 -1.53 -12.85
CA GLU A 121 -15.28 -2.29 -14.07
C GLU A 121 -15.34 -1.40 -15.33
N ALA A 122 -16.30 -0.47 -15.38
CA ALA A 122 -16.41 0.48 -16.49
C ALA A 122 -15.27 1.50 -16.49
N LEU A 123 -14.84 1.96 -15.31
CA LEU A 123 -13.69 2.86 -15.15
C LEU A 123 -12.40 2.19 -15.61
N LEU A 124 -12.12 0.96 -15.18
CA LEU A 124 -10.90 0.23 -15.56
C LEU A 124 -10.83 -0.12 -17.06
N ARG A 125 -11.98 -0.22 -17.74
CA ARG A 125 -12.05 -0.42 -19.19
C ARG A 125 -11.98 0.89 -20.00
N ASN A 126 -11.97 2.04 -19.34
CA ASN A 126 -11.86 3.32 -20.02
C ASN A 126 -10.44 3.51 -20.58
N PRO A 127 -10.26 3.77 -21.90
CA PRO A 127 -8.94 3.98 -22.49
C PRO A 127 -8.22 5.23 -21.97
N ARG A 128 -8.95 6.19 -21.40
CA ARG A 128 -8.43 7.45 -20.84
C ARG A 128 -8.23 7.41 -19.33
N ILE A 129 -8.26 6.23 -18.71
CA ILE A 129 -8.02 6.11 -17.27
C ILE A 129 -6.56 6.45 -16.93
N THR A 130 -6.38 7.25 -15.89
CA THR A 130 -5.07 7.70 -15.43
C THR A 130 -4.52 6.79 -14.32
N HIS A 131 -3.19 6.74 -14.16
CA HIS A 131 -2.56 5.96 -13.09
C HIS A 131 -3.05 6.32 -11.68
N PRO A 132 -3.26 7.61 -11.31
CA PRO A 132 -3.80 7.96 -10.00
C PRO A 132 -5.22 7.43 -9.77
N GLU A 133 -6.07 7.34 -10.80
CA GLU A 133 -7.39 6.71 -10.72
C GLU A 133 -7.26 5.22 -10.43
N VAL A 134 -6.40 4.51 -11.17
CA VAL A 134 -6.13 3.08 -10.94
C VAL A 134 -5.58 2.84 -9.54
N THR A 135 -4.65 3.70 -9.07
CA THR A 135 -4.09 3.63 -7.72
C THR A 135 -5.17 3.74 -6.65
N ARG A 136 -6.16 4.65 -6.80
CA ARG A 136 -7.27 4.77 -5.84
C ARG A 136 -8.14 3.52 -5.83
N ILE A 137 -8.53 3.03 -7.00
CA ILE A 137 -9.34 1.81 -7.15
C ILE A 137 -8.62 0.60 -6.54
N ALA A 138 -7.31 0.45 -6.81
CA ALA A 138 -6.49 -0.66 -6.31
C ALA A 138 -6.36 -0.70 -4.78
N ARG A 139 -6.44 0.45 -4.08
CA ARG A 139 -6.43 0.50 -2.62
C ARG A 139 -7.73 0.02 -1.98
N MET A 140 -8.82 -0.07 -2.73
CA MET A 140 -10.12 -0.38 -2.16
C MET A 140 -10.17 -1.84 -1.70
N ALA A 141 -10.31 -2.05 -0.38
CA ALA A 141 -10.41 -3.37 0.21
C ALA A 141 -11.65 -4.15 -0.28
N SER A 142 -12.64 -3.49 -0.86
CA SER A 142 -13.85 -4.13 -1.39
C SER A 142 -13.79 -4.40 -2.90
N LEU A 143 -12.63 -4.17 -3.56
CA LEU A 143 -12.41 -4.44 -4.99
C LEU A 143 -12.50 -5.94 -5.31
N PRO A 144 -13.39 -6.38 -6.23
CA PRO A 144 -13.51 -7.78 -6.63
C PRO A 144 -12.22 -8.38 -7.19
N ARG A 145 -11.98 -9.67 -6.92
CA ARG A 145 -10.80 -10.41 -7.41
C ARG A 145 -10.61 -10.34 -8.94
N PRO A 146 -11.65 -10.48 -9.78
CA PRO A 146 -11.48 -10.35 -11.24
C PRO A 146 -10.95 -8.96 -11.68
N LEU A 147 -11.29 -7.90 -10.95
CA LEU A 147 -10.79 -6.55 -11.25
C LEU A 147 -9.34 -6.37 -10.79
N LEU A 148 -8.94 -6.99 -9.68
CA LEU A 148 -7.53 -7.05 -9.28
C LEU A 148 -6.68 -7.77 -10.33
N GLU A 149 -7.17 -8.91 -10.85
CA GLU A 149 -6.51 -9.66 -11.92
C GLU A 149 -6.37 -8.82 -13.19
N LEU A 150 -7.41 -8.06 -13.56
CA LEU A 150 -7.36 -7.11 -14.68
C LEU A 150 -6.26 -6.06 -14.46
N ILE A 151 -6.13 -5.50 -13.25
CA ILE A 151 -5.09 -4.52 -12.95
C ILE A 151 -3.68 -5.15 -13.00
N VAL A 152 -3.50 -6.34 -12.42
CA VAL A 152 -2.21 -7.06 -12.40
C VAL A 152 -1.81 -7.56 -13.79
N SER A 153 -2.78 -7.86 -14.66
CA SER A 153 -2.51 -8.27 -16.04
C SER A 153 -1.89 -7.14 -16.88
N ASN A 154 -2.19 -5.88 -16.54
CA ASN A 154 -1.73 -4.71 -17.28
C ASN A 154 -0.36 -4.22 -16.78
N THR A 155 0.68 -4.53 -17.55
CA THR A 155 2.06 -4.13 -17.23
C THR A 155 2.26 -2.62 -17.24
N ALA A 156 1.48 -1.85 -18.00
CA ALA A 156 1.62 -0.40 -18.07
C ALA A 156 1.23 0.28 -16.75
N TRP A 157 0.26 -0.28 -16.01
CA TRP A 157 -0.10 0.20 -14.69
C TRP A 157 0.93 -0.23 -13.64
N LEU A 158 1.45 -1.45 -13.74
CA LEU A 158 2.49 -1.96 -12.81
C LEU A 158 3.83 -1.23 -12.93
N ARG A 159 4.10 -0.50 -14.01
CA ARG A 159 5.28 0.40 -14.09
C ARG A 159 5.22 1.51 -13.04
N SER A 160 4.02 1.96 -12.66
CA SER A 160 3.86 2.97 -11.62
C SER A 160 4.13 2.38 -10.23
N PRO A 161 5.06 2.94 -9.45
CA PRO A 161 5.33 2.48 -8.09
C PRO A 161 4.13 2.68 -7.16
N GLU A 162 3.26 3.65 -7.44
CA GLU A 162 2.05 3.88 -6.64
C GLU A 162 1.03 2.76 -6.80
N VAL A 163 0.83 2.30 -8.03
CA VAL A 163 -0.10 1.19 -8.32
C VAL A 163 0.41 -0.10 -7.68
N ARG A 164 1.72 -0.40 -7.78
CA ARG A 164 2.29 -1.58 -7.14
C ARG A 164 2.09 -1.57 -5.61
N ARG A 165 2.40 -0.45 -4.96
CA ARG A 165 2.21 -0.29 -3.51
C ARG A 165 0.74 -0.42 -3.11
N ALA A 166 -0.17 0.19 -3.88
CA ALA A 166 -1.61 0.08 -3.65
C ALA A 166 -2.12 -1.38 -3.75
N LEU A 167 -1.65 -2.14 -4.74
CA LEU A 167 -2.00 -3.55 -4.89
C LEU A 167 -1.46 -4.40 -3.74
N LEU A 168 -0.19 -4.21 -3.37
CA LEU A 168 0.45 -4.96 -2.28
C LEU A 168 -0.18 -4.66 -0.92
N GLY A 169 -0.76 -3.47 -0.72
CA GLY A 169 -1.52 -3.13 0.49
C GLY A 169 -2.92 -3.73 0.55
N ASN A 170 -3.43 -4.32 -0.53
CA ASN A 170 -4.81 -4.81 -0.58
C ASN A 170 -4.93 -6.23 -0.02
N LEU A 171 -5.76 -6.41 1.02
CA LEU A 171 -6.01 -7.71 1.65
C LEU A 171 -6.64 -8.76 0.71
N ARG A 172 -7.25 -8.32 -0.40
CA ARG A 172 -7.90 -9.20 -1.39
C ARG A 172 -6.97 -9.61 -2.52
N LEU A 173 -5.72 -9.14 -2.52
CA LEU A 173 -4.74 -9.57 -3.50
C LEU A 173 -4.47 -11.07 -3.31
N GLY A 174 -4.88 -11.87 -4.30
CA GLY A 174 -4.70 -13.33 -4.27
C GLY A 174 -3.23 -13.72 -4.19
N VAL A 175 -2.94 -14.83 -3.49
CA VAL A 175 -1.58 -15.35 -3.28
C VAL A 175 -0.86 -15.58 -4.61
N ASP A 176 -1.60 -15.94 -5.66
CA ASP A 176 -1.07 -16.17 -7.01
C ASP A 176 -0.54 -14.89 -7.68
N MET A 177 -1.11 -13.73 -7.33
CA MET A 177 -0.76 -12.43 -7.93
C MET A 177 0.40 -11.73 -7.22
N ILE A 178 0.59 -12.00 -5.92
CA ILE A 178 1.60 -11.35 -5.08
C ILE A 178 3.01 -11.48 -5.69
N PRO A 179 3.51 -12.68 -6.05
CA PRO A 179 4.86 -12.83 -6.59
C PRO A 179 5.06 -12.07 -7.90
N ARG A 180 4.02 -11.96 -8.73
CA ARG A 180 4.07 -11.24 -10.00
C ARG A 180 4.31 -9.74 -9.79
N VAL A 181 3.63 -9.15 -8.81
CA VAL A 181 3.83 -7.74 -8.46
C VAL A 181 5.19 -7.54 -7.79
N LEU A 182 5.58 -8.42 -6.85
CA LEU A 182 6.86 -8.32 -6.13
C LEU A 182 8.09 -8.42 -7.04
N ARG A 183 8.06 -9.27 -8.07
CA ARG A 183 9.16 -9.39 -9.05
C ARG A 183 9.38 -8.13 -9.90
N LEU A 184 8.38 -7.26 -9.99
CA LEU A 184 8.47 -5.99 -10.71
C LEU A 184 8.93 -4.83 -9.81
N LEU A 185 9.08 -5.05 -8.50
CA LEU A 185 9.62 -4.05 -7.60
C LEU A 185 11.14 -3.96 -7.77
N PRO A 186 11.73 -2.75 -7.69
CA PRO A 186 13.17 -2.61 -7.62
C PRO A 186 13.69 -3.20 -6.29
N LYS A 187 14.95 -3.69 -6.30
CA LYS A 187 15.56 -4.38 -5.15
C LYS A 187 15.51 -3.57 -3.85
N HIS A 188 15.64 -2.24 -3.92
CA HIS A 188 15.59 -1.38 -2.74
C HIS A 188 14.18 -1.31 -2.12
N GLU A 189 13.11 -1.27 -2.93
CA GLU A 189 11.73 -1.33 -2.43
C GLU A 189 11.43 -2.72 -1.86
N LEU A 190 11.86 -3.79 -2.54
CA LEU A 190 11.61 -5.17 -2.13
C LEU A 190 12.18 -5.46 -0.72
N ARG A 191 13.34 -4.90 -0.37
CA ARG A 191 13.95 -5.03 0.97
C ARG A 191 13.12 -4.40 2.09
N LEU A 192 12.30 -3.40 1.78
CA LEU A 192 11.46 -2.69 2.76
C LEU A 192 10.13 -3.40 3.00
N VAL A 193 9.63 -4.16 2.02
CA VAL A 193 8.32 -4.83 2.09
C VAL A 193 8.14 -5.70 3.34
N PRO A 194 9.11 -6.56 3.76
CA PRO A 194 8.97 -7.38 4.96
C PRO A 194 8.81 -6.60 6.27
N SER A 195 9.38 -5.39 6.34
CA SER A 195 9.37 -4.56 7.55
C SER A 195 8.13 -3.69 7.65
N GLN A 196 7.44 -3.44 6.53
CA GLN A 196 6.28 -2.56 6.48
C GLN A 196 5.01 -3.25 7.00
N THR A 197 4.47 -2.75 8.10
CA THR A 197 3.20 -3.22 8.70
C THR A 197 1.97 -2.91 7.85
N ALA A 198 2.09 -1.95 6.93
CA ALA A 198 1.04 -1.61 5.97
C ALA A 198 0.72 -2.75 4.99
N TYR A 199 1.61 -3.73 4.84
CA TYR A 199 1.38 -4.88 3.97
C TYR A 199 0.82 -6.08 4.72
N PRO A 200 -0.14 -6.81 4.12
CA PRO A 200 -0.64 -8.07 4.68
C PRO A 200 0.50 -9.08 4.88
N LEU A 201 0.36 -9.95 5.88
CA LEU A 201 1.36 -10.96 6.24
C LEU A 201 1.79 -11.81 5.03
N GLY A 202 0.84 -12.23 4.19
CA GLY A 202 1.13 -13.02 2.99
C GLY A 202 2.06 -12.32 1.99
N VAL A 203 1.97 -10.99 1.88
CA VAL A 203 2.88 -10.20 1.04
C VAL A 203 4.27 -10.13 1.66
N ARG A 204 4.34 -9.92 2.97
CA ARG A 204 5.61 -9.86 3.73
C ARG A 204 6.36 -11.20 3.69
N ASP A 205 5.64 -12.32 3.84
CA ASP A 205 6.20 -13.66 3.73
C ASP A 205 6.70 -13.96 2.31
N ALA A 206 5.91 -13.60 1.28
CA ALA A 206 6.31 -13.79 -0.11
C ALA A 206 7.55 -12.96 -0.48
N ALA A 207 7.66 -11.72 0.02
CA ALA A 207 8.84 -10.89 -0.17
C ALA A 207 10.09 -11.48 0.53
N ARG A 208 9.94 -12.00 1.77
CA ARG A 208 11.04 -12.69 2.47
C ARG A 208 11.55 -13.91 1.71
N ARG A 209 10.66 -14.69 1.09
CA ARG A 209 11.05 -15.83 0.23
C ARG A 209 11.82 -15.36 -0.99
N LEU A 210 11.30 -14.36 -1.72
CA LEU A 210 11.94 -13.84 -2.92
C LEU A 210 13.35 -13.26 -2.67
N LEU A 211 13.58 -12.64 -1.50
CA LEU A 211 14.89 -12.13 -1.09
C LEU A 211 15.89 -13.22 -0.70
N LYS A 212 15.44 -14.41 -0.29
CA LYS A 212 16.32 -15.56 -0.03
C LYS A 212 16.78 -16.23 -1.31
N ASP A 213 15.94 -16.18 -2.35
CA ASP A 213 16.18 -16.80 -3.64
C ASP A 213 17.01 -15.91 -4.61
N SER A 214 17.27 -14.65 -4.25
CA SER A 214 17.92 -13.62 -5.11
C SER A 214 19.30 -13.22 -4.62
#